data_AF-A0A1X1R3A5-F1
#
_entry.id   AF-A0A1X1R3A5-F1
#
_cell.length_a   1.000
_cell.length_b   1.000
_cell.length_c   1.000
_cell.angle_alpha   90.00
_cell.angle_beta   90.00
_cell.angle_gamma   90.00
#
_symmetry.space_group_name_H-M   'P 1'
#
loop_
_entity.id
_entity.type
_entity.pdbx_description
1 polymer ?
#
loop_
_entity_poly.entity_id
_entity_poly.type
_entity_poly.pdbx_seq_one_letter_code
_entity_poly.pdbx_strand_id
1 'polypeptide(L)'
;MPPELHPDLEALAPLLGTWTGRGEGFYPTIQPFEYVEEVVFSHAGKPFLAYTQKTTAVADGRPLHAEAGFLRAPAPGGVELILAHPSGITEIEVGTFSVDGGRIDIEMSTAGGAGGSVGLAPTAKEVTALARAFRIEGDELSYTLRMAAVGQPLQDHLTAVLRRRR
;
A
#
# COMPACT_ATOMS: atom_id res chain seq x y z
N MET A 1 25.07 3.70 -14.40
CA MET A 1 24.43 4.80 -13.65
C MET A 1 23.02 4.34 -13.32
N PRO A 2 22.49 4.62 -12.12
CA PRO A 2 21.08 4.40 -11.86
C PRO A 2 20.25 5.20 -12.90
N PRO A 3 19.09 4.68 -13.33
CA PRO A 3 18.22 5.43 -14.23
C PRO A 3 17.82 6.75 -13.58
N GLU A 4 17.62 7.78 -14.39
CA GLU A 4 17.06 9.05 -13.91
C GLU A 4 15.59 8.84 -13.50
N LEU A 5 15.12 9.62 -12.51
CA LEU A 5 13.73 9.58 -12.09
C LEU A 5 12.85 10.20 -13.19
N HIS A 6 11.71 9.57 -13.49
CA HIS A 6 10.77 10.12 -14.46
C HIS A 6 10.11 11.39 -13.88
N PRO A 7 9.91 12.47 -14.67
CA PRO A 7 9.30 13.72 -14.18
C PRO A 7 7.95 13.53 -13.46
N ASP A 8 7.09 12.64 -13.98
CA ASP A 8 5.79 12.31 -13.35
C ASP A 8 5.91 11.75 -11.92
N LEU A 9 7.10 11.31 -11.50
CA LEU A 9 7.36 10.77 -10.16
C LEU A 9 8.07 11.76 -9.23
N GLU A 10 8.42 12.97 -9.67
CA GLU A 10 9.18 13.93 -8.85
C GLU A 10 8.48 14.21 -7.51
N ALA A 11 7.16 14.41 -7.53
CA ALA A 11 6.37 14.64 -6.32
C ALA A 11 6.28 13.41 -5.39
N LEU A 12 6.47 12.20 -5.93
CA LEU A 12 6.48 10.93 -5.19
C LEU A 12 7.90 10.43 -4.89
N ALA A 13 8.94 11.18 -5.29
CA ALA A 13 10.33 10.83 -5.02
C ALA A 13 10.60 10.54 -3.53
N PRO A 14 9.96 11.21 -2.54
CA PRO A 14 10.15 10.89 -1.14
C PRO A 14 9.78 9.45 -0.77
N LEU A 15 8.93 8.74 -1.53
CA LEU A 15 8.61 7.34 -1.25
C LEU A 15 9.81 6.41 -1.49
N LEU A 16 10.74 6.77 -2.38
CA LEU A 16 11.85 5.90 -2.79
C LEU A 16 12.71 5.46 -1.60
N GLY A 17 13.07 4.18 -1.60
CA GLY A 17 13.91 3.57 -0.59
C GLY A 17 13.19 2.48 0.20
N THR A 18 13.78 2.13 1.34
CA THR A 18 13.27 1.10 2.24
C THR A 18 12.68 1.74 3.48
N TRP A 19 11.53 1.23 3.91
CA TRP A 19 10.79 1.66 5.08
C TRP A 19 10.58 0.45 5.99
N THR A 20 10.79 0.62 7.28
CA THR A 20 10.62 -0.45 8.26
C THR A 20 9.88 0.06 9.49
N GLY A 21 8.98 -0.73 10.05
CA GLY A 21 8.24 -0.34 11.24
C GLY A 21 7.30 -1.42 11.73
N ARG A 22 6.20 -0.99 12.34
CA ARG A 22 5.20 -1.87 12.94
C ARG A 22 3.80 -1.41 12.61
N GLY A 23 2.89 -2.36 12.61
CA GLY A 23 1.47 -2.10 12.47
C GLY A 23 0.62 -3.05 13.28
N GLU A 24 -0.66 -2.72 13.30
CA GLU A 24 -1.72 -3.45 13.98
C GLU A 24 -2.76 -3.87 12.95
N GLY A 25 -3.37 -5.02 13.19
CA GLY A 25 -4.42 -5.57 12.37
C GLY A 25 -5.60 -6.00 13.21
N PHE A 26 -6.80 -5.71 12.72
CA PHE A 26 -8.05 -6.03 13.39
C PHE A 26 -9.15 -6.26 12.36
N TYR A 27 -10.13 -7.09 12.71
CA TYR A 27 -11.33 -7.29 11.91
C TYR A 27 -12.38 -8.01 12.75
N PRO A 28 -13.70 -7.84 12.50
CA PRO A 28 -14.74 -8.49 13.32
C PRO A 28 -14.65 -10.03 13.39
N THR A 29 -14.03 -10.66 12.40
CA THR A 29 -13.94 -12.12 12.27
C THR A 29 -12.61 -12.72 12.73
N ILE A 30 -11.69 -11.90 13.26
CA ILE A 30 -10.36 -12.35 13.71
C ILE A 30 -9.99 -11.72 15.05
N GLN A 31 -9.03 -12.32 15.74
CA GLN A 31 -8.41 -11.66 16.90
C GLN A 31 -7.45 -10.56 16.42
N PRO A 32 -7.37 -9.41 17.13
CA PRO A 32 -6.37 -8.39 16.85
C PRO A 32 -4.96 -8.96 16.89
N PHE A 33 -4.07 -8.43 16.05
CA PHE A 33 -2.69 -8.86 15.93
C PHE A 33 -1.76 -7.70 15.62
N GLU A 34 -0.48 -7.87 15.94
CA GLU A 34 0.58 -6.92 15.59
C GLU A 34 1.57 -7.56 14.61
N TYR A 35 2.24 -6.73 13.81
CA TYR A 35 3.25 -7.18 12.86
C TYR A 35 4.40 -6.19 12.73
N VAL A 36 5.57 -6.72 12.35
CA VAL A 36 6.69 -5.94 11.82
C VAL A 36 6.54 -5.88 10.31
N GLU A 37 6.85 -4.74 9.72
CA GLU A 37 6.70 -4.50 8.28
C GLU A 37 7.97 -3.93 7.67
N GLU A 38 8.30 -4.41 6.47
CA GLU A 38 9.28 -3.79 5.56
C GLU A 38 8.61 -3.51 4.22
N VAL A 39 8.73 -2.28 3.74
CA VAL A 39 8.25 -1.80 2.44
C VAL A 39 9.44 -1.26 1.64
N VAL A 40 9.45 -1.52 0.34
CA VAL A 40 10.46 -0.98 -0.58
C VAL A 40 9.76 -0.34 -1.77
N PHE A 41 10.10 0.92 -2.05
CA PHE A 41 9.80 1.59 -3.30
C PHE A 41 11.08 1.79 -4.11
N SER A 42 11.05 1.41 -5.39
CA SER A 42 12.15 1.63 -6.34
C SER A 42 11.60 2.06 -7.71
N HIS A 43 12.46 2.42 -8.65
CA HIS A 43 12.04 2.82 -10.00
C HIS A 43 12.98 2.28 -11.08
N ALA A 44 12.46 2.23 -12.31
CA ALA A 44 13.21 1.83 -13.50
C ALA A 44 13.30 2.96 -14.56
N GLY A 45 13.10 4.21 -14.14
CA GLY A 45 13.09 5.39 -15.02
C GLY A 45 11.84 5.53 -15.89
N LYS A 46 10.74 4.89 -15.49
CA LYS A 46 9.41 4.96 -16.12
C LYS A 46 8.41 5.57 -15.13
N PRO A 47 7.21 6.00 -15.55
CA PRO A 47 6.23 6.68 -14.68
C PRO A 47 5.50 5.72 -13.73
N PHE A 48 6.27 4.91 -12.99
CA PHE A 48 5.81 4.05 -11.92
C PHE A 48 6.92 3.79 -10.90
N LEU A 49 6.52 3.56 -9.64
CA LEU A 49 7.35 2.97 -8.60
C LEU A 49 7.05 1.47 -8.52
N ALA A 50 8.08 0.64 -8.50
CA ALA A 50 7.95 -0.74 -8.06
C ALA A 50 7.82 -0.76 -6.53
N TYR A 51 6.84 -1.51 -6.04
CA TYR A 51 6.48 -1.61 -4.63
C TYR A 51 6.52 -3.08 -4.18
N THR A 52 7.12 -3.32 -3.02
CA THR A 52 7.06 -4.61 -2.35
C THR A 52 6.90 -4.41 -0.85
N GLN A 53 6.11 -5.28 -0.22
CA GLN A 53 5.84 -5.31 1.21
C GLN A 53 6.01 -6.75 1.70
N LYS A 54 6.62 -6.91 2.88
CA LYS A 54 6.60 -8.17 3.65
C LYS A 54 6.38 -7.88 5.12
N THR A 55 5.57 -8.71 5.78
CA THR A 55 5.33 -8.60 7.20
C THR A 55 5.69 -9.89 7.93
N THR A 56 6.07 -9.75 9.21
CA THR A 56 6.38 -10.87 10.10
C THR A 56 5.67 -10.68 11.44
N ALA A 57 5.35 -11.78 12.11
CA ALA A 57 4.75 -11.71 13.43
C ALA A 57 5.77 -11.17 14.45
N VAL A 58 5.32 -10.29 15.34
CA VAL A 58 6.19 -9.69 16.38
C VAL A 58 6.76 -10.75 17.34
N ALA A 59 5.98 -11.79 17.63
CA ALA A 59 6.32 -12.77 18.67
C ALA A 59 7.46 -13.72 18.28
N ASP A 60 7.47 -14.21 17.03
CA ASP A 60 8.36 -15.29 16.60
C ASP A 60 9.02 -15.05 15.23
N GLY A 61 8.75 -13.90 14.60
CA GLY A 61 9.33 -13.53 13.30
C GLY A 61 8.82 -14.36 12.13
N ARG A 62 7.80 -15.20 12.30
CA ARG A 62 7.25 -16.00 11.19
C ARG A 62 6.67 -15.06 10.11
N PRO A 63 6.85 -15.37 8.81
CA PRO A 63 6.22 -14.62 7.74
C PRO A 63 4.70 -14.57 7.89
N LEU A 64 4.12 -13.39 7.63
CA LEU A 64 2.68 -13.15 7.56
C LEU A 64 2.28 -12.77 6.13
N HIS A 65 1.79 -11.55 5.92
CA HIS A 65 1.35 -11.05 4.63
C HIS A 65 2.53 -10.54 3.80
N ALA A 66 2.40 -10.61 2.48
CA ALA A 66 3.27 -9.93 1.54
C ALA A 66 2.42 -9.42 0.38
N GLU A 67 2.87 -8.37 -0.29
CA GLU A 67 2.25 -7.88 -1.53
C GLU A 67 3.33 -7.24 -2.39
N ALA A 68 3.13 -7.27 -3.70
CA ALA A 68 4.06 -6.68 -4.65
C ALA A 68 3.33 -6.16 -5.87
N GLY A 69 3.87 -5.10 -6.46
CA GLY A 69 3.35 -4.54 -7.70
C GLY A 69 3.87 -3.15 -7.98
N PHE A 70 3.00 -2.26 -8.44
CA PHE A 70 3.40 -0.97 -8.99
C PHE A 70 2.46 0.17 -8.58
N LEU A 71 3.04 1.29 -8.12
CA LEU A 71 2.35 2.56 -7.97
C LEU A 71 2.64 3.43 -9.20
N ARG A 72 1.63 3.66 -10.03
CA ARG A 72 1.72 4.48 -11.25
C ARG A 72 1.21 5.89 -10.98
N ALA A 73 1.77 6.86 -11.68
CA ALA A 73 1.32 8.26 -11.68
C ALA A 73 0.96 8.67 -13.12
N PRO A 74 -0.21 8.27 -13.65
CA PRO A 74 -0.57 8.44 -15.06
C PRO A 74 -0.87 9.90 -15.44
N ALA A 75 -1.17 10.75 -14.45
CA ALA A 75 -1.45 12.17 -14.62
C ALA A 75 -1.05 12.92 -13.35
N PRO A 76 -0.81 14.25 -13.42
CA PRO A 76 -0.53 15.06 -12.24
C PRO A 76 -1.57 14.89 -11.15
N GLY A 77 -1.14 14.53 -9.94
CA GLY A 77 -2.00 14.33 -8.77
C GLY A 77 -2.82 13.03 -8.77
N GLY A 78 -2.76 12.20 -9.81
CA GLY A 78 -3.44 10.90 -9.89
C GLY A 78 -2.50 9.73 -9.62
N VAL A 79 -3.03 8.68 -8.98
CA VAL A 79 -2.30 7.43 -8.72
C VAL A 79 -3.14 6.20 -9.01
N GLU A 80 -2.45 5.14 -9.45
CA GLU A 80 -3.00 3.78 -9.58
C GLU A 80 -2.04 2.81 -8.89
N LEU A 81 -2.50 2.07 -7.88
CA LEU A 81 -1.73 1.03 -7.20
C LEU A 81 -2.22 -0.35 -7.66
N ILE A 82 -1.35 -1.13 -8.30
CA ILE A 82 -1.65 -2.45 -8.83
C ILE A 82 -0.86 -3.48 -8.03
N LEU A 83 -1.53 -4.42 -7.38
CA LEU A 83 -0.91 -5.37 -6.47
C LEU A 83 -1.35 -6.81 -6.75
N ALA A 84 -0.42 -7.72 -6.46
CA ALA A 84 -0.68 -9.14 -6.30
C ALA A 84 -0.39 -9.57 -4.86
N HIS A 85 -1.29 -10.40 -4.32
CA HIS A 85 -1.21 -10.93 -2.97
C HIS A 85 -1.04 -12.46 -3.01
N PRO A 86 -0.20 -13.05 -2.14
CA PRO A 86 0.01 -14.49 -2.07
C PRO A 86 -1.25 -15.26 -1.60
N SER A 87 -2.26 -14.55 -1.09
CA SER A 87 -3.58 -15.09 -0.74
C SER A 87 -4.46 -15.41 -1.97
N GLY A 88 -3.96 -15.18 -3.19
CA GLY A 88 -4.71 -15.38 -4.43
C GLY A 88 -5.61 -14.20 -4.79
N ILE A 89 -5.23 -12.98 -4.37
CA ILE A 89 -5.97 -11.75 -4.64
C ILE A 89 -5.13 -10.84 -5.53
N THR A 90 -5.78 -10.13 -6.44
CA THR A 90 -5.19 -8.98 -7.15
C THR A 90 -5.99 -7.73 -6.84
N GLU A 91 -5.32 -6.61 -6.73
CA GLU A 91 -5.92 -5.33 -6.33
C GLU A 91 -5.49 -4.24 -7.31
N ILE A 92 -6.44 -3.40 -7.72
CA ILE A 92 -6.20 -2.12 -8.38
C ILE A 92 -6.92 -1.05 -7.58
N GLU A 93 -6.17 -0.20 -6.90
CA GLU A 93 -6.69 1.01 -6.26
C GLU A 93 -6.41 2.23 -7.12
N VAL A 94 -7.42 3.08 -7.30
CA VAL A 94 -7.29 4.34 -8.04
C VAL A 94 -7.57 5.48 -7.09
N GLY A 95 -6.82 6.56 -7.22
CA GLY A 95 -6.96 7.69 -6.32
C GLY A 95 -6.10 8.88 -6.68
N THR A 96 -5.83 9.70 -5.68
CA THR A 96 -5.08 10.95 -5.83
C THR A 96 -4.04 11.11 -4.74
N PHE A 97 -3.10 12.01 -4.99
CA PHE A 97 -2.17 12.48 -3.98
C PHE A 97 -2.08 14.00 -3.97
N SER A 98 -1.72 14.56 -2.81
CA SER A 98 -1.43 15.98 -2.63
C SER A 98 -0.09 16.16 -1.95
N VAL A 99 0.53 17.32 -2.16
CA VAL A 99 1.79 17.72 -1.52
C VAL A 99 1.58 19.07 -0.85
N ASP A 100 1.80 19.14 0.46
CA ASP A 100 1.71 20.37 1.24
C ASP A 100 2.87 20.44 2.24
N GLY A 101 3.70 21.48 2.17
CA GLY A 101 4.81 21.65 3.12
C GLY A 101 5.80 20.49 3.22
N GLY A 102 5.92 19.65 2.17
CA GLY A 102 6.75 18.43 2.18
C GLY A 102 6.06 17.18 2.74
N ARG A 103 4.81 17.30 3.20
CA ARG A 103 3.92 16.18 3.50
C ARG A 103 3.22 15.72 2.23
N ILE A 104 3.18 14.41 2.03
CA ILE A 104 2.42 13.76 0.94
C ILE A 104 1.26 13.01 1.58
N ASP A 105 0.04 13.29 1.15
CA ASP A 105 -1.12 12.44 1.44
C ASP A 105 -1.56 11.74 0.15
N ILE A 106 -1.85 10.45 0.24
CA ILE A 106 -2.33 9.64 -0.87
C ILE A 106 -3.59 8.91 -0.41
N GLU A 107 -4.69 9.07 -1.15
CA GLU A 107 -5.93 8.35 -0.90
C GLU A 107 -6.32 7.58 -2.15
N MET A 108 -6.59 6.29 -2.00
CA MET A 108 -6.94 5.40 -3.09
C MET A 108 -7.93 4.32 -2.64
N SER A 109 -8.66 3.76 -3.60
CA SER A 109 -9.68 2.77 -3.32
C SER A 109 -9.97 1.90 -4.54
N THR A 110 -10.32 0.64 -4.30
CA THR A 110 -10.85 -0.26 -5.33
C THR A 110 -12.31 0.04 -5.65
N ALA A 111 -13.03 0.66 -4.70
CA ALA A 111 -14.41 1.12 -4.85
C ALA A 111 -14.48 2.59 -5.30
N GLY A 112 -15.61 3.01 -5.88
CA GLY A 112 -15.86 4.42 -6.21
C GLY A 112 -15.87 4.81 -7.69
N GLY A 113 -15.92 3.83 -8.60
CA GLY A 113 -16.20 4.08 -10.03
C GLY A 113 -15.02 4.57 -10.88
N ALA A 114 -13.87 4.85 -10.28
CA ALA A 114 -12.66 5.32 -10.97
C ALA A 114 -11.83 4.20 -11.64
N GLY A 115 -12.38 2.99 -11.83
CA GLY A 115 -11.69 1.87 -12.46
C GLY A 115 -10.91 0.94 -11.52
N GLY A 116 -11.06 1.12 -10.20
CA GLY A 116 -10.53 0.18 -9.21
C GLY A 116 -11.14 -1.22 -9.32
N SER A 117 -10.41 -2.24 -8.88
CA SER A 117 -10.88 -3.63 -8.95
C SER A 117 -10.24 -4.55 -7.91
N VAL A 118 -10.94 -5.64 -7.59
CA VAL A 118 -10.41 -6.78 -6.83
C VAL A 118 -10.64 -8.04 -7.68
N GLY A 119 -9.57 -8.78 -7.92
CA GLY A 119 -9.61 -10.09 -8.58
C GLY A 119 -9.36 -11.20 -7.57
N LEU A 120 -10.13 -12.29 -7.66
CA LEU A 120 -10.07 -13.41 -6.73
C LEU A 120 -9.73 -14.70 -7.48
N ALA A 121 -8.71 -15.41 -7.02
CA ALA A 121 -8.49 -16.81 -7.41
C ALA A 121 -9.65 -17.68 -6.89
N PRO A 122 -9.88 -18.88 -7.46
CA PRO A 122 -11.01 -19.75 -7.08
C PRO A 122 -11.07 -20.13 -5.59
N THR A 123 -9.93 -20.09 -4.89
CA THR A 123 -9.81 -20.45 -3.47
C THR A 123 -9.56 -19.26 -2.55
N ALA A 124 -9.52 -18.03 -3.08
CA ALA A 124 -9.29 -16.84 -2.29
C ALA A 124 -10.49 -16.56 -1.38
N LYS A 125 -10.23 -15.98 -0.21
CA LYS A 125 -11.30 -15.44 0.62
C LYS A 125 -11.97 -14.28 -0.10
N GLU A 126 -13.27 -14.13 0.09
CA GLU A 126 -14.02 -13.01 -0.48
C GLU A 126 -13.53 -11.68 0.11
N VAL A 127 -12.92 -10.87 -0.76
CA VAL A 127 -12.64 -9.45 -0.53
C VAL A 127 -13.31 -8.69 -1.68
N THR A 128 -14.08 -7.66 -1.33
CA THR A 128 -14.90 -6.92 -2.31
C THR A 128 -14.47 -5.47 -2.46
N ALA A 129 -13.87 -4.88 -1.42
CA ALA A 129 -13.29 -3.55 -1.52
C ALA A 129 -12.11 -3.35 -0.57
N LEU A 130 -11.16 -2.55 -1.01
CA LEU A 130 -10.03 -2.06 -0.24
C LEU A 130 -9.91 -0.54 -0.44
N ALA A 131 -9.47 0.17 0.59
CA ALA A 131 -9.16 1.60 0.51
C ALA A 131 -7.97 1.93 1.41
N ARG A 132 -6.93 2.52 0.81
CA ARG A 132 -5.70 2.92 1.49
C ARG A 132 -5.57 4.43 1.59
N ALA A 133 -5.09 4.88 2.74
CA ALA A 133 -4.62 6.24 2.96
C ALA A 133 -3.17 6.20 3.43
N PHE A 134 -2.24 6.71 2.63
CA PHE A 134 -0.83 6.89 3.00
C PHE A 134 -0.57 8.34 3.39
N ARG A 135 0.27 8.54 4.40
CA ARG A 135 0.88 9.82 4.71
C ARG A 135 2.39 9.67 4.81
N ILE A 136 3.12 10.53 4.11
CA ILE A 136 4.57 10.62 4.19
C ILE A 136 4.92 12.01 4.74
N GLU A 137 5.68 12.04 5.84
CA GLU A 137 6.17 13.27 6.46
C GLU A 137 7.63 13.07 6.88
N GLY A 138 8.56 13.60 6.07
CA GLY A 138 9.99 13.39 6.23
C GLY A 138 10.40 11.92 6.12
N ASP A 139 10.84 11.35 7.24
CA ASP A 139 11.27 9.95 7.36
C ASP A 139 10.21 9.06 8.01
N GLU A 140 8.96 9.52 8.13
CA GLU A 140 7.81 8.71 8.56
C GLU A 140 6.86 8.44 7.40
N LEU A 141 6.47 7.17 7.25
CA LEU A 141 5.36 6.74 6.40
C LEU A 141 4.33 6.07 7.31
N SER A 142 3.12 6.60 7.37
CA SER A 142 2.00 5.97 8.07
C SER A 142 0.88 5.64 7.10
N TYR A 143 0.08 4.61 7.42
CA TYR A 143 -1.09 4.29 6.64
C TYR A 143 -2.23 3.69 7.43
N THR A 144 -3.41 3.77 6.83
CA THR A 144 -4.60 2.98 7.19
C THR A 144 -5.07 2.23 5.95
N LEU A 145 -5.42 0.95 6.13
CA LEU A 145 -6.08 0.13 5.13
C LEU A 145 -7.44 -0.28 5.67
N ARG A 146 -8.48 0.04 4.90
CA ARG A 146 -9.85 -0.42 5.13
C ARG A 146 -10.20 -1.54 4.18
N MET A 147 -10.97 -2.51 4.67
CA MET A 147 -11.34 -3.70 3.91
C MET A 147 -12.82 -4.04 4.09
N ALA A 148 -13.51 -4.28 2.98
CA ALA A 148 -14.79 -4.98 2.93
C ALA A 148 -14.53 -6.41 2.46
N ALA A 149 -14.82 -7.38 3.32
CA ALA A 149 -14.52 -8.78 3.09
C ALA A 149 -15.42 -9.68 3.94
N VAL A 150 -15.63 -10.92 3.48
CA VAL A 150 -16.32 -11.99 4.22
C VAL A 150 -17.65 -11.54 4.84
N GLY A 151 -18.46 -10.81 4.06
CA GLY A 151 -19.76 -10.28 4.48
C GLY A 151 -19.73 -9.05 5.40
N GLN A 152 -18.56 -8.50 5.71
CA GLN A 152 -18.42 -7.28 6.51
C GLN A 152 -18.31 -6.03 5.63
N PRO A 153 -18.91 -4.89 6.03
CA PRO A 153 -18.79 -3.64 5.30
C PRO A 153 -17.36 -3.08 5.40
N LEU A 154 -17.04 -2.11 4.55
CA LEU A 154 -15.76 -1.41 4.54
C LEU A 154 -15.49 -0.78 5.92
N GLN A 155 -14.44 -1.25 6.58
CA GLN A 155 -13.99 -0.79 7.88
C GLN A 155 -12.48 -0.99 8.01
N ASP A 156 -11.88 -0.37 9.02
CA ASP A 156 -10.45 -0.47 9.25
C ASP A 156 -10.02 -1.94 9.44
N HIS A 157 -8.91 -2.28 8.79
CA HIS A 157 -8.30 -3.59 8.88
C HIS A 157 -6.85 -3.49 9.36
N LEU A 158 -6.07 -2.55 8.83
CA LEU A 158 -4.66 -2.37 9.19
C LEU A 158 -4.34 -0.90 9.44
N THR A 159 -3.45 -0.65 10.39
CA THR A 159 -2.73 0.61 10.53
C THR A 159 -1.25 0.32 10.75
N ALA A 160 -0.36 1.18 10.24
CA ALA A 160 1.07 1.04 10.49
C ALA A 160 1.80 2.38 10.47
N VAL A 161 2.96 2.41 11.15
CA VAL A 161 3.92 3.51 11.09
C VAL A 161 5.31 2.93 10.82
N LEU A 162 5.90 3.38 9.71
CA LEU A 162 7.20 2.97 9.21
C LEU A 162 8.17 4.16 9.25
N ARG A 163 9.44 3.86 9.44
CA ARG A 163 10.53 4.83 9.35
C ARG A 163 11.44 4.48 8.19
N ARG A 164 11.95 5.50 7.49
CA ARG A 164 12.93 5.31 6.44
C ARG A 164 14.18 4.63 7.01
N ARG A 165 14.62 3.56 6.36
CA ARG A 165 15.86 2.86 6.69
C ARG A 165 17.03 3.70 6.20
N ARG A 166 17.90 4.09 7.13
CA ARG A 166 19.14 4.82 6.86
C ARG A 166 20.19 3.92 6.20
#